data_AF-A0A354JVP2-F1
#
_entry.id   AF-A0A354JVP2-F1
#
_cell.length_a   1.000
_cell.length_b   1.000
_cell.length_c   1.000
_cell.angle_alpha   90.00
_cell.angle_beta   90.00
_cell.angle_gamma   90.00
#
_symmetry.space_group_name_H-M   'P 1'
#
loop_
_entity.id
_entity.type
_entity.pdbx_description
1 polymer ?
#
loop_
_entity_poly.entity_id
_entity_poly.type
_entity_poly.pdbx_seq_one_letter_code
_entity_poly.pdbx_strand_id
1 'polypeptide(L)'
;MKGKIIGMVFTVIALAAGCKSDNDDETLNVIKFNDGQLTLYRGYSYKYSDALETGTTPFVVALLGEGVSYSTDAGTFIGTGALIGAYFYSENPAEIKNGLYTIDIFSQKDTFSVDSCKIYYNYNFDQDTGKVYAINAGTFDVLNLGRLMSYKIDLQTADLVHFIGEFKGTVDPL
;
A
#
# COMPACT_ATOMS: atom_id res chain seq x y z
N MET A 1 -27.27 -64.14 -36.34
CA MET A 1 -26.77 -64.97 -35.21
C MET A 1 -25.66 -64.21 -34.50
N LYS A 2 -25.76 -64.09 -33.17
CA LYS A 2 -24.69 -64.06 -32.15
C LYS A 2 -23.50 -63.11 -32.42
N GLY A 3 -23.14 -62.14 -31.59
CA GLY A 3 -23.51 -61.79 -30.22
C GLY A 3 -22.64 -60.59 -29.85
N LYS A 4 -23.23 -59.65 -29.11
CA LYS A 4 -22.62 -58.39 -28.66
C LYS A 4 -21.45 -58.67 -27.72
N ILE A 5 -20.31 -58.03 -27.94
CA ILE A 5 -19.23 -57.88 -26.95
C ILE A 5 -19.63 -56.72 -26.04
N ILE A 6 -19.95 -57.02 -24.79
CA ILE A 6 -20.24 -56.07 -23.71
C ILE A 6 -19.17 -56.24 -22.64
N GLY A 7 -18.66 -55.11 -22.15
CA GLY A 7 -17.99 -54.99 -20.86
C GLY A 7 -16.47 -54.86 -21.00
N MET A 8 -15.79 -53.90 -20.40
CA MET A 8 -16.17 -52.89 -19.43
C MET A 8 -15.03 -51.85 -19.46
N VAL A 9 -15.33 -50.61 -19.85
CA VAL A 9 -14.33 -49.54 -19.90
C VAL A 9 -14.02 -49.11 -18.46
N PHE A 10 -12.76 -49.25 -18.06
CA PHE A 10 -12.17 -48.65 -16.87
C PHE A 10 -12.36 -47.13 -16.94
N THR A 11 -13.31 -46.59 -16.19
CA THR A 11 -13.39 -45.14 -15.96
C THR A 11 -12.52 -44.85 -14.75
N VAL A 12 -11.25 -44.53 -15.02
CA VAL A 12 -10.37 -43.88 -14.05
C VAL A 12 -10.97 -42.49 -13.80
N ILE A 13 -11.57 -42.30 -12.62
CA ILE A 13 -11.89 -40.98 -12.11
C ILE A 13 -10.55 -40.35 -11.77
N ALA A 14 -9.94 -39.69 -12.75
CA ALA A 14 -8.94 -38.68 -12.50
C ALA A 14 -9.68 -37.57 -11.75
N LEU A 15 -9.63 -37.63 -10.42
CA LEU A 15 -9.85 -36.45 -9.60
C LEU A 15 -8.79 -35.46 -10.07
N ALA A 16 -9.23 -34.53 -10.90
CA ALA A 16 -8.48 -33.32 -11.19
C ALA A 16 -8.20 -32.70 -9.82
N ALA A 17 -6.99 -32.95 -9.32
CA ALA A 17 -6.32 -32.03 -8.44
C ALA A 17 -6.30 -30.73 -9.24
N GLY A 18 -7.31 -29.90 -9.01
CA GLY A 18 -7.27 -28.51 -9.41
C GLY A 18 -6.10 -27.92 -8.67
N CYS A 19 -4.93 -27.95 -9.30
CA CYS A 19 -3.91 -26.95 -9.09
C CYS A 19 -4.64 -25.62 -9.19
N LYS A 20 -4.98 -25.03 -8.05
CA LYS A 20 -5.12 -23.58 -7.99
C LYS A 20 -3.76 -23.07 -8.46
N SER A 21 -3.75 -22.56 -9.68
CA SER A 21 -2.65 -21.76 -10.18
C SER A 21 -2.51 -20.57 -9.24
N ASP A 22 -1.40 -20.52 -8.52
CA ASP A 22 -0.89 -19.36 -7.78
C ASP A 22 -0.59 -18.23 -8.76
N ASN A 23 -1.62 -17.64 -9.34
CA ASN A 23 -1.54 -16.51 -10.24
C ASN A 23 -2.67 -15.55 -9.89
N ASP A 24 -2.73 -15.18 -8.61
CA ASP A 24 -3.41 -13.95 -8.24
C ASP A 24 -2.52 -12.82 -8.76
N ASP A 25 -3.00 -12.16 -9.82
CA ASP A 25 -2.46 -10.92 -10.38
C ASP A 25 -2.43 -9.83 -9.28
N GLU A 26 -1.42 -9.86 -8.40
CA GLU A 26 -0.97 -8.70 -7.66
C GLU A 26 -0.42 -7.72 -8.69
N THR A 27 -1.31 -6.90 -9.25
CA THR A 27 -0.92 -5.82 -10.15
C THR A 27 -0.11 -4.82 -9.33
N LEU A 28 1.22 -4.89 -9.47
CA LEU A 28 2.15 -3.99 -8.79
C LEU A 28 1.70 -2.54 -8.96
N ASN A 29 1.81 -1.78 -7.88
CA ASN A 29 1.42 -0.38 -7.77
C ASN A 29 -0.07 -0.08 -7.87
N VAL A 30 -0.95 -1.08 -7.88
CA VAL A 30 -2.40 -0.87 -7.82
C VAL A 30 -2.91 -1.16 -6.41
N ILE A 31 -3.57 -0.18 -5.81
CA ILE A 31 -4.28 -0.33 -4.54
C ILE A 31 -5.77 -0.40 -4.84
N LYS A 32 -6.39 -1.53 -4.52
CA LYS A 32 -7.81 -1.82 -4.74
C LYS A 32 -8.61 -1.51 -3.48
N PHE A 33 -9.84 -1.04 -3.66
CA PHE A 33 -10.81 -0.82 -2.59
C PHE A 33 -12.25 -0.94 -3.13
N ASN A 34 -13.24 -1.00 -2.25
CA ASN A 34 -14.64 -1.29 -2.63
C ASN A 34 -15.20 -0.36 -3.73
N ASP A 35 -14.77 0.90 -3.73
CA ASP A 35 -15.26 1.93 -4.64
C ASP A 35 -14.36 2.13 -5.88
N GLY A 36 -13.28 1.36 -6.03
CA GLY A 36 -12.41 1.44 -7.20
C GLY A 36 -10.97 1.01 -6.96
N GLN A 37 -10.06 1.65 -7.69
CA GLN A 37 -8.62 1.43 -7.53
C GLN A 37 -7.88 2.74 -7.76
N LEU A 38 -6.69 2.83 -7.18
CA LEU A 38 -5.71 3.87 -7.49
C LEU A 38 -4.40 3.20 -7.92
N THR A 39 -3.70 3.83 -8.87
CA THR A 39 -2.37 3.41 -9.30
C THR A 39 -1.35 4.41 -8.77
N LEU A 40 -0.30 3.91 -8.14
CA LEU A 40 0.81 4.68 -7.59
C LEU A 40 2.02 4.60 -8.53
N TYR A 41 2.84 5.63 -8.58
CA TYR A 41 3.94 5.69 -9.56
C TYR A 41 5.26 6.13 -8.94
N ARG A 42 5.22 6.93 -7.89
CA ARG A 42 6.42 7.41 -7.20
C ARG A 42 6.13 7.66 -5.73
N GLY A 43 7.18 7.63 -4.91
CA GLY A 43 7.11 8.08 -3.54
C GLY A 43 8.06 9.23 -3.24
N TYR A 44 7.78 9.88 -2.13
CA TYR A 44 8.63 10.87 -1.50
C TYR A 44 8.72 10.56 -0.02
N SER A 45 9.89 10.82 0.58
CA SER A 45 10.04 10.74 2.03
C SER A 45 11.01 11.76 2.57
N TYR A 46 10.80 12.21 3.80
CA TYR A 46 11.77 13.04 4.52
C TYR A 46 11.68 12.79 6.02
N LYS A 47 12.80 13.01 6.71
CA LYS A 47 12.85 12.99 8.17
C LYS A 47 12.08 14.20 8.70
N TYR A 48 10.98 13.96 9.41
CA TYR A 48 10.10 15.01 9.91
C TYR A 48 10.71 15.76 11.10
N SER A 49 11.33 15.02 12.02
CA SER A 49 12.06 15.58 13.17
C SER A 49 13.20 14.66 13.57
N ASP A 50 14.02 15.11 14.52
CA ASP A 50 14.95 14.23 15.21
C ASP A 50 14.22 13.14 16.00
N ALA A 51 14.99 12.15 16.46
CA ALA A 51 14.47 11.05 17.26
C ALA A 51 13.75 11.58 18.50
N LEU A 52 12.58 11.00 18.76
CA LEU A 52 11.76 11.27 19.93
C LEU A 52 12.39 10.65 21.18
N GLU A 53 11.89 11.02 22.36
CA GLU A 53 12.34 10.43 23.64
C GLU A 53 12.13 8.91 23.70
N THR A 54 11.20 8.38 22.92
CA THR A 54 10.95 6.94 22.73
C THR A 54 12.05 6.23 21.92
N GLY A 55 12.99 6.99 21.33
CA GLY A 55 14.03 6.48 20.44
C GLY A 55 13.59 6.33 18.98
N THR A 56 12.33 6.63 18.66
CA THR A 56 11.79 6.54 17.29
C THR A 56 12.06 7.80 16.50
N THR A 57 12.36 7.67 15.21
CA THR A 57 12.50 8.80 14.30
C THR A 57 11.28 8.87 13.37
N PRO A 58 10.56 10.00 13.33
CA PRO A 58 9.43 10.16 12.44
C PRO A 58 9.87 10.53 11.02
N PHE A 59 9.30 9.84 10.04
CA PHE A 59 9.42 10.12 8.62
C PHE A 59 8.04 10.41 8.04
N VAL A 60 7.92 11.44 7.22
CA VAL A 60 6.75 11.60 6.36
C VAL A 60 6.99 10.79 5.09
N VAL A 61 6.01 9.98 4.71
CA VAL A 61 5.98 9.27 3.43
C VAL A 61 4.77 9.72 2.64
N ALA A 62 4.98 10.03 1.37
CA ALA A 62 3.91 10.30 0.42
C ALA A 62 4.09 9.41 -0.81
N LEU A 63 3.12 8.53 -1.10
CA LEU A 63 3.07 7.70 -2.30
C LEU A 63 2.05 8.31 -3.27
N LEU A 64 2.50 8.73 -4.45
CA LEU A 64 1.74 9.53 -5.38
C LEU A 64 1.24 8.70 -6.56
N GLY A 65 -0.02 8.95 -6.93
CA GLY A 65 -0.62 8.48 -8.17
C GLY A 65 -0.36 9.42 -9.35
N GLU A 66 -0.91 9.05 -10.51
CA GLU A 66 -0.81 9.86 -11.73
C GLU A 66 -1.49 11.22 -11.53
N GLY A 67 -0.92 12.27 -12.13
CA GLY A 67 -1.46 13.62 -12.08
C GLY A 67 -1.12 14.41 -10.82
N VAL A 68 -0.47 13.81 -9.82
CA VAL A 68 0.03 14.49 -8.61
C VAL A 68 1.55 14.63 -8.68
N SER A 69 2.06 15.79 -8.28
CA SER A 69 3.50 16.04 -8.13
C SER A 69 3.79 16.93 -6.92
N TYR A 70 5.04 16.94 -6.46
CA TYR A 70 5.49 17.86 -5.41
C TYR A 70 6.18 19.07 -6.04
N SER A 71 5.69 20.27 -5.71
CA SER A 71 6.33 21.53 -6.08
C SER A 71 7.34 21.94 -5.02
N THR A 72 8.63 21.88 -5.34
CA THR A 72 9.70 22.33 -4.45
C THR A 72 9.61 23.82 -4.17
N ASP A 73 9.19 24.61 -5.15
CA ASP A 73 9.10 26.07 -5.03
C ASP A 73 7.98 26.50 -4.09
N ALA A 74 6.85 25.77 -4.11
CA ALA A 74 5.69 26.05 -3.27
C ALA A 74 5.67 25.24 -1.97
N GLY A 75 6.53 24.22 -1.84
CA GLY A 75 6.57 23.32 -0.69
C GLY A 75 5.29 22.50 -0.50
N THR A 76 4.57 22.21 -1.59
CA THR A 76 3.25 21.53 -1.54
C THR A 76 3.04 20.59 -2.70
N PHE A 77 2.11 19.64 -2.54
CA PHE A 77 1.61 18.83 -3.65
C PHE A 77 0.69 19.67 -4.55
N ILE A 78 0.73 19.40 -5.85
CA ILE A 78 -0.06 20.07 -6.89
C ILE A 78 -0.66 19.06 -7.86
N GLY A 79 -1.67 19.49 -8.63
CA GLY A 79 -2.34 18.66 -9.63
C GLY A 79 -3.53 17.89 -9.08
N THR A 80 -4.05 16.95 -9.88
CA THR A 80 -5.24 16.15 -9.53
C THR A 80 -4.94 14.66 -9.68
N GLY A 81 -5.20 13.89 -8.62
CA GLY A 81 -5.00 12.43 -8.67
C GLY A 81 -5.11 11.78 -7.29
N ALA A 82 -4.23 10.81 -7.03
CA ALA A 82 -4.22 10.07 -5.77
C ALA A 82 -2.92 10.29 -4.98
N LEU A 83 -3.01 10.20 -3.65
CA LEU A 83 -1.86 10.26 -2.75
C LEU A 83 -2.15 9.44 -1.49
N ILE A 84 -1.21 8.61 -1.05
CA ILE A 84 -1.20 8.01 0.29
C ILE A 84 -0.14 8.74 1.10
N GLY A 85 -0.54 9.41 2.17
CA GLY A 85 0.36 10.19 3.03
C GLY A 85 0.27 9.72 4.47
N ALA A 86 1.41 9.49 5.14
CA ALA A 86 1.43 9.10 6.55
C ALA A 86 2.76 9.42 7.24
N TYR A 87 2.77 9.36 8.57
CA TYR A 87 3.96 9.46 9.42
C TYR A 87 4.39 8.08 9.86
N PHE A 88 5.60 7.66 9.50
CA PHE A 88 6.21 6.39 9.88
C PHE A 88 7.22 6.61 11.01
N TYR A 89 7.12 5.84 12.09
CA TYR A 89 8.05 5.93 13.21
C TYR A 89 9.05 4.77 13.14
N SER A 90 10.26 5.07 12.70
CA SER A 90 11.30 4.06 12.48
C SER A 90 12.33 4.03 13.61
N GLU A 91 12.96 2.88 13.82
CA GLU A 91 14.03 2.69 14.83
C GLU A 91 15.35 3.37 14.48
N ASN A 92 15.50 3.90 13.27
CA ASN A 92 16.74 4.48 12.78
C ASN A 92 16.55 5.93 12.33
N PRO A 93 17.48 6.84 12.64
CA PRO A 93 17.38 8.24 12.25
C PRO A 93 17.68 8.54 10.78
N ALA A 94 18.25 7.61 10.02
CA ALA A 94 18.70 7.82 8.65
C ALA A 94 17.63 7.46 7.60
N GLU A 95 16.81 6.45 7.87
CA GLU A 95 15.86 5.91 6.90
C GLU A 95 14.74 5.11 7.57
N ILE A 96 13.68 4.87 6.82
CA ILE A 96 12.63 3.92 7.19
C ILE A 96 13.18 2.50 7.04
N LYS A 97 13.24 1.77 8.15
CA LYS A 97 13.68 0.37 8.21
C LYS A 97 12.62 -0.60 7.73
N ASN A 98 13.08 -1.78 7.32
CA ASN A 98 12.21 -2.90 6.99
C ASN A 98 11.40 -3.30 8.21
N GLY A 99 10.14 -3.68 8.00
CA GLY A 99 9.30 -4.16 9.07
C GLY A 99 7.82 -3.98 8.78
N LEU A 100 7.00 -4.59 9.63
CA LEU A 100 5.56 -4.42 9.63
C LEU A 100 5.21 -3.19 10.47
N TYR A 101 4.79 -2.11 9.83
CA TYR A 101 4.32 -0.93 10.50
C TYR A 101 2.81 -0.99 10.69
N THR A 102 2.31 -0.75 11.91
CA THR A 102 0.87 -0.80 12.23
C THR A 102 0.30 0.60 12.41
N ILE A 103 -0.90 0.84 11.90
CA ILE A 103 -1.64 2.09 12.14
C ILE A 103 -1.87 2.26 13.65
N ASP A 104 -1.37 3.37 14.19
CA ASP A 104 -1.51 3.80 15.57
C ASP A 104 -2.39 5.04 15.63
N ILE A 105 -3.69 4.82 15.80
CA ILE A 105 -4.69 5.89 15.97
C ILE A 105 -4.62 6.61 17.32
N PHE A 106 -3.84 6.08 18.26
CA PHE A 106 -3.65 6.70 19.57
C PHE A 106 -2.39 7.57 19.62
N SER A 107 -1.64 7.65 18.51
CA SER A 107 -0.43 8.46 18.36
C SER A 107 0.54 8.24 19.53
N GLN A 108 0.73 6.97 19.93
CA GLN A 108 1.76 6.53 20.87
C GLN A 108 3.17 6.68 20.27
N LYS A 109 3.29 6.64 18.94
CA LYS A 109 4.54 6.92 18.19
C LYS A 109 5.64 5.90 18.48
N ASP A 110 5.22 4.67 18.74
CA ASP A 110 6.10 3.54 18.99
C ASP A 110 6.87 3.15 17.72
N THR A 111 7.98 2.43 17.90
CA THR A 111 8.75 1.91 16.77
C THR A 111 7.86 1.01 15.92
N PHE A 112 7.95 1.12 14.60
CA PHE A 112 7.11 0.40 13.65
C PHE A 112 5.61 0.74 13.78
N SER A 113 5.31 2.00 14.09
CA SER A 113 3.95 2.55 14.01
C SER A 113 3.79 3.52 12.84
N VAL A 114 2.55 3.69 12.40
CA VAL A 114 2.14 4.71 11.43
C VAL A 114 1.03 5.57 12.02
N ASP A 115 1.17 6.88 11.96
CA ASP A 115 0.15 7.84 12.42
C ASP A 115 -0.32 8.74 11.26
N SER A 116 -1.51 9.31 11.42
CA SER A 116 -2.07 10.37 10.59
C SER A 116 -2.11 10.00 9.10
N CYS A 117 -2.37 8.71 8.85
CA CYS A 117 -2.46 8.15 7.52
C CYS A 117 -3.75 8.60 6.82
N LYS A 118 -3.60 9.16 5.62
CA LYS A 118 -4.70 9.60 4.77
C LYS A 118 -4.49 9.13 3.34
N ILE A 119 -5.58 8.73 2.69
CA ILE A 119 -5.62 8.43 1.26
C ILE A 119 -6.46 9.49 0.56
N TYR A 120 -5.84 10.25 -0.33
CA TYR A 120 -6.49 11.19 -1.24
C TYR A 120 -6.81 10.45 -2.54
N TYR A 121 -8.04 10.57 -3.01
CA TYR A 121 -8.51 9.88 -4.22
C TYR A 121 -9.30 10.84 -5.13
N ASN A 122 -8.86 10.97 -6.38
CA ASN A 122 -9.31 12.01 -7.31
C ASN A 122 -9.34 13.39 -6.64
N TYR A 123 -8.27 13.71 -5.92
CA TYR A 123 -8.12 14.95 -5.17
C TYR A 123 -7.35 15.96 -6.00
N ASN A 124 -7.92 17.15 -6.15
CA ASN A 124 -7.30 18.32 -6.74
C ASN A 124 -6.63 19.13 -5.63
N PHE A 125 -5.30 19.10 -5.59
CA PHE A 125 -4.48 19.78 -4.59
C PHE A 125 -4.38 21.30 -4.78
N ASP A 126 -4.73 21.80 -5.97
CA ASP A 126 -4.76 23.24 -6.24
C ASP A 126 -6.05 23.91 -5.72
N GLN A 127 -7.10 23.11 -5.50
CA GLN A 127 -8.45 23.58 -5.11
C GLN A 127 -8.95 22.96 -3.80
N ASP A 128 -8.19 22.05 -3.20
CA ASP A 128 -8.57 21.27 -2.03
C ASP A 128 -9.92 20.52 -2.16
N THR A 129 -10.18 19.94 -3.35
CA THR A 129 -11.44 19.22 -3.63
C THR A 129 -11.20 17.76 -4.01
N GLY A 130 -12.13 16.86 -3.64
CA GLY A 130 -12.04 15.43 -3.95
C GLY A 130 -12.42 14.56 -2.75
N LYS A 131 -12.00 13.28 -2.75
CA LYS A 131 -12.22 12.37 -1.62
C LYS A 131 -10.95 12.23 -0.77
N VAL A 132 -11.14 12.26 0.55
CA VAL A 132 -10.10 11.98 1.54
C VAL A 132 -10.60 10.89 2.47
N TYR A 133 -9.85 9.80 2.57
CA TYR A 133 -10.11 8.71 3.49
C TYR A 133 -9.12 8.79 4.65
N ALA A 134 -9.64 8.99 5.86
CA ALA A 134 -8.86 8.83 7.07
C ALA A 134 -8.75 7.35 7.41
N ILE A 135 -7.53 6.88 7.65
CA ILE A 135 -7.26 5.47 7.95
C ILE A 135 -7.25 5.27 9.46
N ASN A 136 -7.96 4.24 9.92
CA ASN A 136 -8.17 3.94 11.33
C ASN A 136 -7.53 2.63 11.79
N ALA A 137 -7.20 1.74 10.86
CA ALA A 137 -6.54 0.48 11.16
C ALA A 137 -5.79 -0.02 9.94
N GLY A 138 -4.88 -0.96 10.16
CA GLY A 138 -4.16 -1.64 9.10
C GLY A 138 -2.65 -1.59 9.27
N THR A 139 -1.95 -1.98 8.21
CA THR A 139 -0.51 -2.17 8.21
C THR A 139 0.13 -1.78 6.89
N PHE A 140 1.43 -1.46 6.99
CA PHE A 140 2.36 -1.41 5.89
C PHE A 140 3.49 -2.41 6.14
N ASP A 141 3.62 -3.44 5.30
CA ASP A 141 4.83 -4.28 5.30
C ASP A 141 5.88 -3.63 4.38
N VAL A 142 6.92 -3.08 4.99
CA VAL A 142 7.91 -2.23 4.32
C VAL A 142 9.18 -3.02 4.04
N LEU A 143 9.62 -2.98 2.78
CA LEU A 143 10.93 -3.43 2.34
C LEU A 143 11.71 -2.26 1.73
N ASN A 144 12.73 -1.80 2.44
CA ASN A 144 13.72 -0.85 1.97
C ASN A 144 14.87 -1.60 1.28
N LEU A 145 15.01 -1.38 -0.03
CA LEU A 145 16.08 -1.93 -0.87
C LEU A 145 17.04 -0.80 -1.34
N GLY A 146 17.14 0.28 -0.56
CA GLY A 146 17.84 1.52 -0.91
C GLY A 146 16.95 2.45 -1.74
N ARG A 147 17.27 2.63 -3.03
CA ARG A 147 16.53 3.54 -3.91
C ARG A 147 15.15 3.03 -4.33
N LEU A 148 14.89 1.74 -4.14
CA LEU A 148 13.61 1.10 -4.38
C LEU A 148 13.03 0.70 -3.04
N MET A 149 11.75 1.03 -2.84
CA MET A 149 11.02 0.59 -1.67
C MET A 149 9.77 -0.17 -2.11
N SER A 150 9.39 -1.16 -1.32
CA SER A 150 8.09 -1.81 -1.40
C SER A 150 7.31 -1.55 -0.12
N TYR A 151 6.02 -1.27 -0.28
CA TYR A 151 5.04 -1.09 0.78
C TYR A 151 3.86 -1.98 0.41
N LYS A 152 3.69 -3.11 1.08
CA LYS A 152 2.44 -3.86 1.01
C LYS A 152 1.44 -3.23 1.95
N ILE A 153 0.30 -2.87 1.41
CA ILE A 153 -0.70 -2.00 2.02
C ILE A 153 -1.93 -2.85 2.31
N ASP A 154 -2.35 -2.84 3.57
CA ASP A 154 -3.62 -3.40 4.04
C ASP A 154 -4.19 -2.39 5.03
N LEU A 155 -5.10 -1.52 4.59
CA LEU A 155 -5.58 -0.37 5.39
C LEU A 155 -7.09 -0.30 5.40
N GLN A 156 -7.66 0.15 6.51
CA GLN A 156 -9.10 0.23 6.68
C GLN A 156 -9.53 1.58 7.29
N THR A 157 -10.59 2.15 6.75
CA THR A 157 -11.27 3.32 7.33
C THR A 157 -12.24 2.90 8.43
N ALA A 158 -12.70 3.85 9.26
CA ALA A 158 -13.78 3.57 10.23
C ALA A 158 -15.05 3.00 9.59
N ASP A 159 -15.34 3.41 8.35
CA ASP A 159 -16.51 2.99 7.57
C ASP A 159 -16.27 1.70 6.77
N LEU A 160 -15.25 0.91 7.14
CA LEU A 160 -14.93 -0.40 6.56
C LEU A 160 -14.54 -0.36 5.07
N VAL A 161 -14.07 0.78 4.56
CA VAL A 161 -13.44 0.84 3.24
C VAL A 161 -12.05 0.24 3.38
N HIS A 162 -11.83 -0.88 2.69
CA HIS A 162 -10.59 -1.65 2.76
C HIS A 162 -9.72 -1.38 1.52
N PHE A 163 -8.49 -0.93 1.75
CA PHE A 163 -7.48 -0.67 0.73
C PHE A 163 -6.41 -1.75 0.79
N ILE A 164 -6.24 -2.51 -0.30
CA ILE A 164 -5.26 -3.59 -0.40
C ILE A 164 -4.43 -3.44 -1.68
N GLY A 165 -3.11 -3.58 -1.57
CA GLY A 165 -2.23 -3.69 -2.72
C GLY A 165 -0.76 -3.57 -2.34
N GLU A 166 0.10 -3.39 -3.33
CA GLU A 166 1.53 -3.16 -3.11
C GLU A 166 1.97 -1.95 -3.93
N PHE A 167 2.65 -0.99 -3.30
CA PHE A 167 3.51 -0.05 -4.02
C PHE A 167 4.92 -0.59 -4.05
N LYS A 168 5.54 -0.62 -5.23
CA LYS A 168 6.94 -0.93 -5.45
C LYS A 168 7.52 0.04 -6.47
N GLY A 169 8.34 0.97 -5.99
CA GLY A 169 8.88 2.04 -6.81
C GLY A 169 9.98 2.83 -6.12
N THR A 170 10.41 3.91 -6.77
CA THR A 170 11.38 4.84 -6.20
C THR A 170 10.71 5.73 -5.17
N VAL A 171 11.38 5.91 -4.04
CA VAL A 171 11.00 6.90 -3.02
C VAL A 171 12.13 7.90 -2.90
N ASP A 172 11.91 9.10 -3.41
CA ASP A 172 12.93 10.15 -3.44
C ASP A 172 12.93 10.95 -2.12
N PRO A 173 14.10 11.41 -1.63
CA PRO A 173 14.13 12.36 -0.54
C PRO A 173 13.54 13.71 -0.97
N LEU A 174 12.80 14.36 -0.07
CA LEU A 174 12.37 15.76 -0.19
C LEU A 174 13.31 16.73 0.53
#